data_AF-E7MMS1-F1
#
_entry.id   AF-E7MMS1-F1
#
_cell.length_a   1.000
_cell.length_b   1.000
_cell.length_c   1.000
_cell.angle_alpha   90.00
_cell.angle_beta   90.00
_cell.angle_gamma   90.00
#
_symmetry.space_group_name_H-M   'P 1'
#
loop_
_entity.id
_entity.type
_entity.pdbx_description
1 polymer ?
#
loop_
_entity_poly.entity_id
_entity_poly.type
_entity_poly.pdbx_seq_one_letter_code
_entity_poly.pdbx_strand_id
1 'polypeptide(L)'
;MAFDYKKEYKEFYMPKDKPSIVTVPSMNYIAVRGYGDPNEEDGEYKQSIGLLYGIAFTIKMSKKGDHQLDGYFDFVVPPLEGFWWQDGVAGIDYAHKENFKWISVIRLPDFVTKEDFEWASEEATKKKKTDFSKVEFLTYDEGLCVQCMHIGSYDDEPCHCRTYA
;
A
#
# COMPACT_ATOMS: atom_id res chain seq x y z
N MET A 1 -0.28 11.13 -21.49
CA MET A 1 -1.29 10.35 -20.76
C MET A 1 -0.63 9.83 -19.50
N ALA A 2 -1.35 9.76 -18.38
CA ALA A 2 -0.77 9.21 -17.15
C ALA A 2 -0.73 7.67 -17.23
N PHE A 3 0.38 7.08 -16.81
CA PHE A 3 0.55 5.64 -16.67
C PHE A 3 -0.37 5.12 -15.56
N ASP A 4 -1.21 4.15 -15.87
CA ASP A 4 -2.21 3.60 -14.94
C ASP A 4 -1.89 2.15 -14.66
N TYR A 5 -1.35 1.89 -13.46
CA TYR A 5 -0.97 0.54 -13.03
C TYR A 5 -2.12 -0.46 -13.13
N LYS A 6 -3.37 -0.02 -12.92
CA LYS A 6 -4.54 -0.90 -13.03
C LYS A 6 -4.82 -1.32 -14.46
N LYS A 7 -4.40 -0.52 -15.45
CA LYS A 7 -4.56 -0.82 -16.88
C LYS A 7 -3.41 -1.62 -17.45
N GLU A 8 -2.19 -1.29 -17.03
CA GLU A 8 -0.98 -1.91 -17.54
C GLU A 8 -0.73 -3.27 -16.87
N TYR A 9 -0.94 -3.37 -15.56
CA TYR A 9 -0.73 -4.58 -14.77
C TYR A 9 -2.07 -5.21 -14.32
N LYS A 10 -2.96 -5.47 -15.28
CA LYS A 10 -4.27 -6.09 -14.99
C LYS A 10 -4.15 -7.43 -14.27
N GLU A 11 -3.06 -8.15 -14.49
CA GLU A 11 -2.78 -9.40 -13.80
C GLU A 11 -2.68 -9.24 -12.28
N PHE A 12 -2.17 -8.11 -11.78
CA PHE A 12 -2.05 -7.85 -10.33
C PHE A 12 -3.28 -7.10 -9.77
N TYR A 13 -3.92 -6.24 -10.57
CA TYR A 13 -4.96 -5.34 -10.08
C TYR A 13 -6.39 -5.72 -10.48
N MET A 14 -6.57 -6.63 -11.43
CA MET A 14 -7.88 -7.08 -11.91
C MET A 14 -7.94 -8.61 -12.00
N PRO A 15 -7.73 -9.33 -10.87
CA PRO A 15 -7.99 -10.77 -10.83
C PRO A 15 -9.47 -11.07 -11.08
N LYS A 16 -9.75 -12.31 -11.47
CA LYS A 16 -11.13 -12.80 -11.58
C LYS A 16 -11.68 -13.13 -10.19
N ASP A 17 -12.98 -13.39 -10.12
CA ASP A 17 -13.69 -13.97 -8.97
C ASP A 17 -13.26 -15.41 -8.64
N LYS A 18 -12.23 -15.93 -9.31
CA LYS A 18 -11.72 -17.29 -9.14
C LYS A 18 -10.26 -17.23 -8.70
N PRO A 19 -9.84 -18.08 -7.74
CA PRO A 19 -8.45 -18.17 -7.32
C PRO A 19 -7.53 -18.42 -8.52
N SER A 20 -6.48 -17.62 -8.60
CA SER A 20 -5.45 -17.74 -9.63
C SER A 20 -4.08 -17.63 -9.00
N ILE A 21 -3.13 -18.42 -9.51
CA ILE A 21 -1.73 -18.33 -9.12
C ILE A 21 -1.11 -17.15 -9.87
N VAL A 22 -0.42 -16.30 -9.14
CA VAL A 22 0.30 -15.14 -9.68
C VAL A 22 1.72 -15.13 -9.09
N THR A 23 2.67 -14.64 -9.87
CA THR A 23 4.03 -14.39 -9.38
C THR A 23 4.25 -12.89 -9.39
N VAL A 24 4.23 -12.29 -8.20
CA VAL A 24 4.40 -10.85 -8.02
C VAL A 24 5.90 -10.58 -7.90
N PRO A 25 6.50 -9.82 -8.84
CA PRO A 25 7.92 -9.49 -8.76
C PRO A 25 8.21 -8.54 -7.60
N SER A 26 9.47 -8.42 -7.21
CA SER A 26 9.91 -7.41 -6.26
C SER A 26 9.49 -6.00 -6.71
N MET A 27 8.82 -5.30 -5.81
CA MET A 27 8.34 -3.93 -6.02
C MET A 27 8.72 -3.04 -4.84
N ASN A 28 8.80 -1.75 -5.11
CA ASN A 28 9.03 -0.73 -4.09
C ASN A 28 7.70 -0.16 -3.62
N TYR A 29 7.60 0.05 -2.32
CA TYR A 29 6.41 0.54 -1.65
C TYR A 29 6.77 1.65 -0.66
N ILE A 30 5.85 2.60 -0.52
CA ILE A 30 5.75 3.42 0.69
C ILE A 30 5.00 2.56 1.70
N ALA A 31 5.57 2.30 2.87
CA ALA A 31 4.94 1.46 3.89
C ALA A 31 4.80 2.19 5.23
N VAL A 32 3.74 1.89 5.96
CA VAL A 32 3.55 2.28 7.36
C VAL A 32 3.05 1.07 8.13
N ARG A 33 3.73 0.75 9.23
CA ARG A 33 3.33 -0.33 10.14
C ARG A 33 2.50 0.22 11.27
N GLY A 34 1.52 -0.54 11.71
CA GLY A 34 0.74 -0.22 12.88
C GLY A 34 -0.01 -1.42 13.42
N TYR A 35 -0.79 -1.17 14.46
CA TYR A 35 -1.64 -2.16 15.09
C TYR A 35 -2.96 -1.53 15.53
N GLY A 36 -3.97 -2.37 15.75
CA GLY A 36 -5.30 -1.96 16.22
C GLY A 36 -6.38 -2.04 15.15
N ASP A 37 -7.60 -1.69 15.56
CA ASP A 37 -8.79 -1.80 14.73
C ASP A 37 -8.77 -0.73 13.61
N PRO A 38 -8.81 -1.15 12.33
CA PRO A 38 -8.80 -0.22 11.20
C PRO A 38 -10.09 0.61 11.07
N ASN A 39 -11.16 0.26 11.80
CA ASN A 39 -12.44 0.96 11.77
C ASN A 39 -12.50 2.16 12.71
N GLU A 40 -11.50 2.37 13.57
CA GLU A 40 -11.48 3.52 14.47
C GLU A 40 -11.28 4.84 13.71
N GLU A 41 -12.19 5.80 13.90
CA GLU A 41 -12.18 7.06 13.17
C GLU A 41 -10.95 7.94 13.40
N ASP A 42 -10.29 7.79 14.55
CA ASP A 42 -9.03 8.45 14.92
C ASP A 42 -7.88 7.44 15.09
N GLY A 43 -8.09 6.21 14.62
CA GLY A 43 -7.15 5.11 14.77
C GLY A 43 -5.85 5.32 13.98
N GLU A 44 -4.83 4.57 14.38
CA GLU A 44 -3.51 4.62 13.74
C GLU A 44 -3.56 4.29 12.24
N TYR A 45 -4.52 3.46 11.81
CA TYR A 45 -4.73 3.09 10.42
C TYR A 45 -5.16 4.26 9.53
N LYS A 46 -6.12 5.08 9.96
CA LYS A 46 -6.56 6.23 9.17
C LYS A 46 -5.47 7.30 9.08
N GLN A 47 -4.70 7.47 10.16
CA GLN A 47 -3.54 8.36 10.18
C GLN A 47 -2.46 7.88 9.20
N SER A 48 -2.16 6.57 9.17
CA SER A 48 -1.15 6.00 8.28
C SER A 48 -1.51 6.21 6.80
N ILE A 49 -2.79 6.04 6.43
CA ILE A 49 -3.28 6.33 5.08
C ILE A 49 -2.97 7.78 4.68
N GLY A 50 -3.23 8.74 5.57
CA GLY A 50 -2.93 10.15 5.33
C GLY A 50 -1.44 10.41 5.08
N LEU A 51 -0.56 9.71 5.81
CA LEU A 51 0.89 9.79 5.62
C LEU A 51 1.34 9.21 4.28
N LEU A 52 0.86 8.01 3.94
CA LEU A 52 1.18 7.33 2.68
C LEU A 52 0.81 8.18 1.47
N TYR A 53 -0.44 8.67 1.42
CA TYR A 53 -0.88 9.56 0.35
C TYR A 53 -0.12 10.89 0.37
N GLY A 54 0.28 11.38 1.55
CA GLY A 54 1.11 12.58 1.68
C GLY A 54 2.41 12.49 0.89
N ILE A 55 3.13 11.37 0.99
CA ILE A 55 4.37 11.16 0.25
C ILE A 55 4.09 10.83 -1.23
N ALA A 56 3.13 9.95 -1.51
CA ALA A 56 2.77 9.58 -2.88
C ALA A 56 2.39 10.81 -3.75
N PHE A 57 1.61 11.74 -3.18
CA PHE A 57 1.26 12.98 -3.87
C PHE A 57 2.44 13.95 -3.98
N THR A 58 3.36 13.98 -3.01
CA THR A 58 4.57 14.80 -3.09
C THR A 58 5.46 14.34 -4.26
N ILE A 59 5.68 13.02 -4.39
CA ILE A 59 6.42 12.41 -5.51
C ILE A 59 5.71 12.71 -6.84
N LYS A 60 4.39 12.50 -6.91
CA LYS A 60 3.61 12.80 -8.13
C LYS A 60 3.63 14.28 -8.52
N MET A 61 3.68 15.19 -7.54
CA MET A 61 3.69 16.63 -7.78
C MET A 61 5.10 17.21 -7.94
N SER A 62 6.16 16.39 -7.81
CA SER A 62 7.55 16.79 -8.08
C SER A 62 7.71 17.44 -9.46
N LYS A 63 6.97 16.97 -10.47
CA LYS A 63 6.93 17.57 -11.83
C LYS A 63 6.56 19.06 -11.88
N LYS A 64 5.93 19.59 -10.83
CA LYS A 64 5.55 21.01 -10.70
C LYS A 64 6.49 21.80 -9.80
N GLY A 65 7.43 21.13 -9.12
CA GLY A 65 8.42 21.75 -8.26
C GLY A 65 9.78 21.89 -8.95
N ASP A 66 10.75 22.38 -8.20
CA ASP A 66 12.12 22.59 -8.67
C ASP A 66 12.95 21.28 -8.72
N HIS A 67 12.50 20.24 -8.03
CA HIS A 67 13.15 18.93 -7.99
C HIS A 67 12.44 17.98 -8.96
N GLN A 68 13.11 17.66 -10.06
CA GLN A 68 12.64 16.70 -11.05
C GLN A 68 13.30 15.35 -10.78
N LEU A 69 12.47 14.34 -10.56
CA LEU A 69 12.92 12.97 -10.35
C LEU A 69 13.45 12.42 -11.68
N ASP A 70 14.59 11.72 -11.63
CA ASP A 70 15.15 11.10 -12.82
C ASP A 70 14.21 9.99 -13.32
N GLY A 71 13.99 9.90 -14.63
CA GLY A 71 13.06 8.92 -15.21
C GLY A 71 11.58 9.16 -14.88
N TYR A 72 11.20 10.32 -14.34
CA TYR A 72 9.81 10.64 -14.01
C TYR A 72 8.88 10.52 -15.22
N PHE A 73 7.77 9.81 -15.02
CA PHE A 73 6.61 9.86 -15.91
C PHE A 73 5.34 10.21 -15.14
N ASP A 74 4.34 10.77 -15.82
CA ASP A 74 3.05 11.03 -15.18
C ASP A 74 2.36 9.69 -14.90
N PHE A 75 2.02 9.41 -13.64
CA PHE A 75 1.37 8.15 -13.24
C PHE A 75 0.15 8.40 -12.36
N VAL A 76 -0.82 7.50 -12.39
CA VAL A 76 -1.95 7.47 -11.44
C VAL A 76 -1.47 6.80 -10.16
N VAL A 77 -1.77 7.40 -9.01
CA VAL A 77 -1.40 6.80 -7.71
C VAL A 77 -2.03 5.40 -7.63
N PRO A 78 -1.23 4.35 -7.39
CA PRO A 78 -1.75 2.99 -7.23
C PRO A 78 -2.76 2.88 -6.09
N PRO A 79 -3.63 1.86 -6.08
CA PRO A 79 -4.52 1.61 -4.96
C PRO A 79 -3.73 1.43 -3.65
N LEU A 80 -4.37 1.72 -2.52
CA LEU A 80 -3.86 1.36 -1.21
C LEU A 80 -3.92 -0.17 -1.07
N GLU A 81 -2.81 -0.75 -0.66
CA GLU A 81 -2.65 -2.17 -0.37
C GLU A 81 -2.32 -2.32 1.13
N GLY A 82 -2.52 -3.51 1.70
CA GLY A 82 -2.25 -3.73 3.11
C GLY A 82 -1.99 -5.20 3.42
N PHE A 83 -0.94 -5.46 4.19
CA PHE A 83 -0.67 -6.77 4.78
C PHE A 83 -1.30 -6.81 6.17
N TRP A 84 -1.99 -7.92 6.51
CA TRP A 84 -2.73 -8.07 7.76
C TRP A 84 -2.41 -9.41 8.40
N TRP A 85 -2.20 -9.42 9.72
CA TRP A 85 -2.02 -10.64 10.50
C TRP A 85 -2.37 -10.42 11.97
N GLN A 86 -2.51 -11.53 12.72
CA GLN A 86 -2.67 -11.54 14.17
C GLN A 86 -1.72 -12.56 14.78
N ASP A 87 -1.05 -12.19 15.88
CA ASP A 87 -0.15 -13.11 16.56
C ASP A 87 -0.93 -14.22 17.25
N GLY A 88 -0.51 -15.47 17.08
CA GLY A 88 -1.09 -16.63 17.77
C GLY A 88 -2.44 -17.10 17.22
N VAL A 89 -2.93 -16.51 16.12
CA VAL A 89 -4.16 -16.92 15.43
C VAL A 89 -3.82 -17.48 14.06
N ALA A 90 -4.31 -18.67 13.73
CA ALA A 90 -4.27 -19.20 12.38
C ALA A 90 -5.43 -18.59 11.58
N GLY A 91 -5.14 -17.63 10.70
CA GLY A 91 -6.13 -16.86 9.95
C GLY A 91 -6.42 -15.49 10.57
N ILE A 92 -7.66 -15.02 10.44
CA ILE A 92 -8.11 -13.73 10.96
C ILE A 92 -9.29 -13.95 11.90
N ASP A 93 -9.15 -13.48 13.13
CA ASP A 93 -10.22 -13.36 14.12
C ASP A 93 -10.88 -11.98 14.01
N TYR A 94 -11.94 -11.93 13.20
CA TYR A 94 -12.73 -10.72 12.97
C TYR A 94 -13.47 -10.21 14.22
N ALA A 95 -13.52 -10.98 15.31
CA ALA A 95 -14.13 -10.53 16.57
C ALA A 95 -13.18 -9.68 17.42
N HIS A 96 -11.87 -9.84 17.26
CA HIS A 96 -10.83 -9.13 18.03
C HIS A 96 -9.95 -8.26 17.13
N LYS A 97 -10.58 -7.28 16.46
CA LYS A 97 -9.92 -6.36 15.51
C LYS A 97 -8.84 -5.50 16.17
N GLU A 98 -8.92 -5.29 17.48
CA GLU A 98 -7.91 -4.58 18.28
C GLU A 98 -6.53 -5.27 18.27
N ASN A 99 -6.48 -6.58 17.99
CA ASN A 99 -5.24 -7.34 17.92
C ASN A 99 -4.64 -7.38 16.51
N PHE A 100 -5.26 -6.70 15.54
CA PHE A 100 -4.76 -6.68 14.16
C PHE A 100 -3.41 -5.97 14.10
N LYS A 101 -2.48 -6.59 13.38
CA LYS A 101 -1.26 -5.96 12.94
C LYS A 101 -1.32 -5.78 11.45
N TRP A 102 -0.87 -4.63 10.99
CA TRP A 102 -0.95 -4.29 9.59
C TRP A 102 0.25 -3.50 9.10
N ILE A 103 0.53 -3.66 7.82
CA ILE A 103 1.46 -2.82 7.06
C ILE A 103 0.67 -2.26 5.90
N SER A 104 0.32 -0.99 5.96
CA SER A 104 -0.34 -0.28 4.88
C SER A 104 0.71 0.15 3.87
N VAL A 105 0.50 -0.18 2.60
CA VAL A 105 1.47 0.09 1.54
C VAL A 105 0.84 0.75 0.32
N ILE A 106 1.61 1.61 -0.34
CA ILE A 106 1.27 2.15 -1.67
C ILE A 106 2.47 1.87 -2.58
N ARG A 107 2.23 1.19 -3.70
CA ARG A 107 3.26 0.91 -4.69
C ARG A 107 3.88 2.21 -5.22
N LEU A 108 5.20 2.22 -5.33
CA LEU A 108 5.97 3.25 -6.00
C LEU A 108 6.32 2.82 -7.43
N PRO A 109 6.43 3.77 -8.37
CA PRO A 109 7.06 3.52 -9.65
C PRO A 109 8.51 3.06 -9.53
N ASP A 110 8.97 2.25 -10.48
CA ASP A 110 10.32 1.70 -10.50
C ASP A 110 11.44 2.76 -10.58
N PHE A 111 11.14 3.94 -11.12
CA PHE A 111 12.11 5.05 -11.14
C PHE A 111 12.33 5.71 -9.78
N VAL A 112 11.43 5.49 -8.81
CA VAL A 112 11.54 6.11 -7.49
C VAL A 112 12.57 5.33 -6.68
N THR A 113 13.66 6.00 -6.35
CA THR A 113 14.71 5.47 -5.50
C THR A 113 14.45 5.79 -4.03
N LYS A 114 15.26 5.23 -3.14
CA LYS A 114 15.23 5.56 -1.71
C LYS A 114 15.56 7.04 -1.47
N GLU A 115 16.48 7.62 -2.24
CA GLU A 115 16.87 9.03 -2.12
C GLU A 115 15.70 9.96 -2.48
N ASP A 116 14.94 9.60 -3.53
CA ASP A 116 13.73 10.32 -3.94
C ASP A 116 12.63 10.25 -2.88
N PHE A 117 12.51 9.10 -2.22
CA PHE A 117 11.60 8.93 -1.09
C PHE A 117 12.01 9.78 0.11
N GLU A 118 13.30 9.80 0.47
CA GLU A 118 13.82 10.62 1.58
C GLU A 118 13.56 12.11 1.31
N TRP A 119 13.87 12.58 0.10
CA TRP A 119 13.53 13.93 -0.34
C TRP A 119 12.03 14.23 -0.23
N ALA A 120 11.18 13.31 -0.71
CA ALA A 120 9.72 13.49 -0.67
C ALA A 120 9.19 13.53 0.77
N SER A 121 9.77 12.75 1.68
CA SER A 121 9.45 12.77 3.10
C SER A 121 9.80 14.10 3.74
N GLU A 122 10.99 14.65 3.46
CA GLU A 122 11.42 15.96 3.95
C GLU A 122 10.54 17.09 3.41
N GLU A 123 10.24 17.07 2.11
CA GLU A 123 9.36 18.05 1.47
C GLU A 123 7.93 18.00 1.99
N ALA A 124 7.39 16.79 2.17
CA ALA A 124 6.06 16.59 2.75
C ALA A 124 6.04 17.11 4.20
N THR A 125 7.08 16.82 4.98
CA THR A 125 7.23 17.32 6.36
C THR A 125 7.24 18.84 6.40
N LYS A 126 8.01 19.50 5.52
CA LYS A 126 8.08 20.97 5.42
C LYS A 126 6.75 21.59 5.02
N LYS A 127 6.07 21.03 4.00
CA LYS A 127 4.83 21.59 3.46
C LYS A 127 3.62 21.33 4.34
N LYS A 128 3.49 20.12 4.88
CA LYS A 128 2.31 19.69 5.65
C LYS A 128 2.48 19.88 7.16
N LYS A 129 3.70 20.16 7.65
CA LYS A 129 4.02 20.25 9.08
C LYS A 129 3.55 19.02 9.86
N THR A 130 3.66 17.86 9.23
CA THR A 130 3.27 16.55 9.77
C THR A 130 4.52 15.70 9.87
N ASP A 131 4.60 14.86 10.88
CA ASP A 131 5.69 13.90 11.02
C ASP A 131 5.47 12.71 10.07
N PHE A 132 6.43 12.47 9.18
CA PHE A 132 6.44 11.33 8.27
C PHE A 132 7.47 10.26 8.70
N SER A 133 8.00 10.35 9.93
CA SER A 133 9.04 9.44 10.42
C SER A 133 8.56 7.99 10.56
N LYS A 134 7.24 7.77 10.66
CA LYS A 134 6.61 6.43 10.64
C LYS A 134 6.60 5.78 9.25
N VAL A 135 6.85 6.54 8.19
CA VAL A 135 6.79 6.03 6.83
C VAL A 135 8.16 5.49 6.42
N GLU A 136 8.18 4.28 5.88
CA GLU A 136 9.38 3.60 5.40
C GLU A 136 9.31 3.33 3.89
N PHE A 137 10.48 3.28 3.26
CA PHE A 137 10.64 2.73 1.92
C PHE A 137 10.85 1.23 2.04
N LEU A 138 9.88 0.45 1.55
CA LEU A 138 9.88 -1.01 1.65
C LEU A 138 10.01 -1.62 0.26
N THR A 139 11.11 -2.33 0.01
CA THR A 139 11.22 -3.24 -1.13
C THR A 139 10.77 -4.62 -0.67
N TYR A 140 9.74 -5.16 -1.30
CA TYR A 140 9.17 -6.45 -0.93
C TYR A 140 9.03 -7.35 -2.15
N ASP A 141 9.47 -8.60 -2.01
CA ASP A 141 9.32 -9.66 -3.01
C ASP A 141 8.24 -10.62 -2.50
N GLU A 142 7.02 -10.44 -2.99
CA GLU A 142 5.87 -11.25 -2.56
C GLU A 142 5.93 -12.66 -3.16
N GLY A 143 6.46 -12.78 -4.39
CA GLY A 143 6.78 -14.06 -5.00
C GLY A 143 5.53 -14.81 -5.46
N LEU A 144 5.46 -16.11 -5.17
CA LEU A 144 4.38 -16.99 -5.65
C LEU A 144 3.16 -16.94 -4.71
N CYS A 145 2.07 -16.37 -5.21
CA CYS A 145 0.86 -16.11 -4.43
C CYS A 145 -0.38 -16.66 -5.13
N VAL A 146 -1.46 -16.79 -4.35
CA VAL A 146 -2.80 -17.03 -4.87
C VAL A 146 -3.63 -15.78 -4.60
N GLN A 147 -4.22 -15.23 -5.66
CA GLN A 147 -5.08 -14.05 -5.58
C GLN A 147 -6.50 -14.38 -6.05
N CYS A 148 -7.49 -13.71 -5.47
CA CYS A 148 -8.90 -13.82 -5.84
C CYS A 148 -9.59 -12.46 -5.62
N MET A 149 -10.47 -12.06 -6.54
CA MET A 149 -11.29 -10.86 -6.34
C MET A 149 -12.46 -11.16 -5.41
N HIS A 150 -12.47 -10.54 -4.22
CA HIS A 150 -13.64 -10.55 -3.36
C HIS A 150 -14.62 -9.44 -3.75
N ILE A 151 -15.92 -9.78 -3.84
CA ILE A 151 -16.99 -8.83 -4.16
C ILE A 151 -18.06 -8.96 -3.07
N GLY A 152 -18.03 -8.06 -2.08
CA GLY A 152 -18.94 -8.11 -0.94
C GLY A 152 -18.42 -7.32 0.26
N SER A 153 -19.03 -7.52 1.43
CA SER A 153 -18.51 -6.97 2.70
C SER A 153 -17.22 -7.67 3.09
N TYR A 154 -16.30 -6.98 3.77
CA TYR A 154 -15.09 -7.61 4.31
C TYR A 154 -15.41 -8.75 5.30
N ASP A 155 -16.53 -8.65 6.02
CA ASP A 155 -16.97 -9.72 6.94
C ASP A 155 -17.38 -11.02 6.19
N ASP A 156 -17.64 -10.95 4.88
CA ASP A 156 -17.99 -12.10 4.03
C ASP A 156 -16.75 -12.75 3.36
N GLU A 157 -15.55 -12.18 3.52
CA GLU A 157 -14.30 -12.73 2.97
C GLU A 157 -14.05 -14.21 3.29
N PRO A 158 -14.31 -14.71 4.53
CA PRO A 158 -14.04 -16.10 4.88
C PRO A 158 -14.79 -17.12 4.01
N CYS A 159 -15.90 -16.70 3.40
CA CYS A 159 -16.71 -17.54 2.52
C CYS A 159 -16.10 -17.70 1.11
N HIS A 160 -15.28 -16.75 0.65
CA HIS A 160 -14.75 -16.71 -0.73
C HIS A 160 -13.29 -17.11 -0.84
N CYS A 161 -12.48 -16.78 0.16
CA CYS A 161 -11.05 -17.07 0.13
C CYS A 161 -10.63 -17.51 1.54
N ARG A 162 -10.50 -18.83 1.77
CA ARG A 162 -9.76 -19.31 2.93
C ARG A 162 -8.28 -18.99 2.70
N THR A 163 -7.81 -17.91 3.30
CA THR A 163 -6.39 -17.64 3.46
C THR A 163 -5.80 -18.71 4.38
N TYR A 164 -5.31 -19.80 3.77
CA TYR A 164 -4.37 -20.69 4.45
C TYR A 164 -3.03 -19.98 4.45
N ALA A 165 -2.76 -19.20 5.50
CA ALA A 165 -1.41 -18.80 5.86
C ALA A 165 -0.69 -19.98 6.53
#